data_AF-A0AA43BX74-F1
#
_entry.id   AF-A0AA43BX74-F1
#
_cell.length_a   1.000
_cell.length_b   1.000
_cell.length_c   1.000
_cell.angle_alpha   90.00
_cell.angle_beta   90.00
_cell.angle_gamma   90.00
#
_symmetry.space_group_name_H-M   'P 1'
#
loop_
_entity.id
_entity.type
_entity.pdbx_description
1 polymer ?
#
loop_
_entity_poly.entity_id
_entity_poly.type
_entity_poly.pdbx_seq_one_letter_code
_entity_poly.pdbx_strand_id
1 'polypeptide(L)' 'MKLREFLKSPVFALGHKWDFKKRTDGYESDTTALIRRMLDEAAIRDDQDWAWERWRNDASALKK' A
#
# COMPACT_ATOMS: atom_id res chain seq x y z
N MET A 1 12.53 4.28 -15.42
CA MET A 1 13.29 4.63 -14.19
C MET A 1 14.24 3.49 -13.87
N LYS A 2 15.53 3.74 -13.60
CA LYS A 2 16.42 2.68 -13.09
C LYS A 2 16.01 2.41 -11.64
N LEU A 3 15.30 1.30 -11.38
CA LEU A 3 15.03 0.79 -10.03
C LEU A 3 16.36 0.41 -9.37
N ARG A 4 17.10 1.41 -8.86
CA ARG A 4 18.42 1.21 -8.23
C ARG A 4 18.33 0.98 -6.73
N GLU A 5 17.19 1.25 -6.12
CA GLU A 5 17.00 1.13 -4.67
C GLU A 5 15.71 0.38 -4.40
N PHE A 6 15.83 -0.79 -3.78
CA PHE A 6 14.70 -1.51 -3.20
C PHE A 6 14.24 -0.74 -1.96
N LEU A 7 12.99 -0.30 -1.95
CA LEU A 7 12.42 0.29 -0.75
C LEU A 7 12.41 -0.78 0.35
N LYS A 8 12.83 -0.42 1.57
CA LYS A 8 12.66 -1.30 2.72
C LYS A 8 11.17 -1.31 3.09
N SER A 9 10.61 -2.50 3.29
CA SER A 9 9.22 -2.62 3.73
C SER A 9 9.01 -1.88 5.06
N PRO A 10 7.86 -1.21 5.24
CA PRO A 10 7.55 -0.51 6.47
C PRO A 10 7.46 -1.50 7.64
N VAL A 11 8.05 -1.13 8.78
CA VAL A 11 8.01 -1.91 10.02
C VAL A 11 7.29 -1.11 11.09
N PHE A 12 6.27 -1.73 11.69
CA PHE A 12 5.46 -1.11 12.73
C PHE A 12 5.84 -1.66 14.11
N ALA A 13 5.64 -0.84 15.14
CA ALA A 13 5.85 -1.28 16.52
C ALA A 13 4.88 -2.40 16.90
N LEU A 14 5.32 -3.26 17.82
CA LEU A 14 4.46 -4.31 18.36
C LEU A 14 3.21 -3.67 19.00
N GLY A 15 2.02 -4.14 18.61
CA GLY A 15 0.76 -3.62 19.11
C GLY A 15 0.23 -2.37 18.40
N HIS A 16 0.92 -1.90 17.35
CA HIS A 16 0.38 -0.87 16.45
C HIS A 16 -0.97 -1.32 15.86
N LYS A 17 -1.95 -0.42 15.86
CA LYS A 17 -3.30 -0.65 15.34
C LYS A 17 -3.71 0.55 14.49
N TRP A 18 -4.31 0.28 13.35
CA TRP A 18 -4.92 1.31 12.53
C TRP A 18 -6.30 1.69 13.09
N ASP A 19 -6.61 2.99 13.04
CA ASP A 19 -7.90 3.50 13.45
C ASP A 19 -8.98 3.05 12.45
N PHE A 20 -9.82 2.10 12.87
CA PHE A 20 -10.83 1.51 12.02
C PHE A 20 -12.12 2.35 12.04
N LYS A 21 -12.43 2.98 10.91
CA LYS A 21 -13.65 3.78 10.74
C LYS A 21 -14.21 3.64 9.34
N LYS A 22 -15.47 3.18 9.25
CA LYS A 22 -16.24 3.16 8.00
C LYS A 22 -16.74 4.54 7.59
N ARG A 23 -16.92 4.73 6.29
CA ARG A 23 -17.66 5.86 5.72
C ARG A 23 -19.14 5.77 6.10
N THR A 24 -19.76 6.93 6.29
CA THR A 24 -21.18 7.05 6.66
C THR A 24 -22.09 7.25 5.45
N ASP A 25 -21.52 7.59 4.29
CA ASP A 25 -22.22 8.02 3.07
C ASP A 25 -22.34 6.94 1.99
N GLY A 26 -22.29 5.65 2.36
CA GLY A 26 -22.47 4.55 1.42
C GLY A 26 -22.08 3.20 2.01
N TYR A 27 -22.18 2.15 1.19
CA TYR A 27 -21.67 0.84 1.58
C TYR A 27 -20.14 0.81 1.52
N GLU A 28 -19.52 0.41 2.63
CA GLU A 28 -18.09 0.10 2.71
C GLU A 28 -17.93 -1.22 3.47
N SER A 29 -17.25 -2.20 2.86
CA SER A 29 -16.90 -3.44 3.53
C SER A 29 -15.84 -3.20 4.60
N ASP A 30 -15.74 -4.09 5.60
CA ASP A 30 -14.70 -3.97 6.63
C ASP A 30 -13.29 -3.95 6.02
N THR A 31 -13.05 -4.79 5.02
CA THR A 31 -11.76 -4.85 4.32
C THR A 31 -11.43 -3.53 3.61
N THR A 32 -12.39 -2.95 2.89
CA THR A 32 -12.18 -1.67 2.20
C THR A 32 -11.89 -0.55 3.19
N ALA A 33 -12.63 -0.49 4.30
CA ALA A 33 -12.40 0.51 5.33
C ALA A 33 -11.01 0.37 5.97
N LEU A 34 -10.59 -0.86 6.28
CA LEU A 34 -9.27 -1.13 6.86
C LEU A 34 -8.14 -0.71 5.92
N ILE A 35 -8.17 -1.16 4.66
CA ILE A 35 -7.15 -0.81 3.66
C ILE A 35 -7.06 0.71 3.48
N ARG A 36 -8.21 1.39 3.36
CA ARG A 36 -8.23 2.85 3.24
C ARG A 36 -7.55 3.53 4.43
N ARG A 37 -7.82 3.09 5.66
CA ARG A 37 -7.22 3.66 6.87
C ARG A 37 -5.72 3.35 6.99
N MET A 38 -5.26 2.21 6.47
CA MET A 38 -3.82 1.91 6.38
C MET A 38 -3.11 2.88 5.41
N LEU A 39 -3.74 3.23 4.29
CA LEU A 39 -3.16 4.15 3.29
C LEU A 39 -3.07 5.61 3.76
N ASP A 40 -3.67 5.97 4.90
CA ASP A 40 -3.46 7.26 5.55
C ASP A 40 -2.00 7.41 6.06
N GLU A 41 -1.30 6.30 6.29
CA GLU A 41 0.11 6.29 6.66
C GLU A 41 1.01 6.38 5.42
N ALA A 42 1.89 7.41 5.41
CA ALA A 42 2.80 7.65 4.29
C ALA A 42 3.70 6.44 3.99
N ALA A 43 4.19 5.75 5.02
CA ALA A 43 5.07 4.59 4.85
C ALA A 43 4.40 3.41 4.11
N ILE A 44 3.09 3.22 4.27
CA ILE A 44 2.33 2.19 3.53
C ILE A 44 2.04 2.69 2.11
N ARG A 45 1.66 3.95 1.96
CA ARG A 45 1.36 4.56 0.66
C ARG A 45 2.58 4.53 -0.27
N ASP A 46 3.73 4.95 0.22
CA ASP A 46 4.98 5.01 -0.56
C ASP A 46 5.43 3.60 -0.98
N ASP A 47 5.23 2.60 -0.11
CA ASP A 47 5.52 1.18 -0.42
C ASP A 47 4.58 0.64 -1.51
N GLN A 48 3.27 0.94 -1.43
CA GLN A 48 2.28 0.57 -2.45
C GLN A 48 2.58 1.24 -3.80
N ASP A 49 2.89 2.54 -3.80
CA ASP A 49 3.24 3.28 -5.01
C ASP A 49 4.52 2.73 -5.62
N TRP A 50 5.56 2.45 -4.81
CA TRP A 50 6.79 1.83 -5.30
C TRP A 50 6.56 0.44 -5.89
N ALA A 51 5.76 -0.40 -5.22
CA ALA A 51 5.40 -1.73 -5.71
C ALA A 51 4.62 -1.66 -7.03
N TRP A 52 3.69 -0.71 -7.14
CA TRP A 52 2.93 -0.45 -8.36
C TRP A 52 3.81 0.04 -9.51
N GLU A 53 4.70 1.01 -9.26
CA GLU A 53 5.67 1.47 -10.25
C GLU A 53 6.59 0.35 -10.70
N ARG A 54 7.08 -0.46 -9.77
CA ARG A 54 7.92 -1.62 -10.09
C ARG A 54 7.16 -2.59 -10.99
N TRP A 55 5.94 -2.97 -10.62
CA TRP A 55 5.12 -3.91 -11.40
C TRP A 55 4.83 -3.38 -12.81
N ARG A 56 4.43 -2.12 -12.94
CA ARG A 56 4.13 -1.51 -14.25
C ARG A 56 5.34 -1.36 -15.15
N ASN A 57 6.53 -1.13 -14.57
CA ASN A 57 7.76 -0.90 -15.32
C ASN A 57 8.61 -2.18 -15.48
N ASP A 58 8.21 -3.31 -14.88
CA ASP A 58 8.90 -4.58 -15.06
C ASP A 58 8.56 -5.20 -16.42
N ALA A 59 9.29 -4.77 -17.45
CA ALA A 59 9.16 -5.28 -18.82
C ALA A 59 9.42 -6.79 -18.93
N SER A 60 10.01 -7.44 -17.92
CA SER A 60 10.25 -8.88 -17.93
C SER A 60 8.98 -9.70 -17.69
N ALA A 61 7.98 -9.15 -16.98
CA ALA A 61 6.68 -9.79 -16.75
C ALA A 61 5.82 -9.89 -18.04
N LEU A 62 6.15 -9.12 -19.08
CA LEU A 62 5.50 -9.13 -20.39
C LEU A 62 6.26 -9.96 -21.45
N LYS A 63 7.46 -10.46 -21.13
CA LYS A 63 8.23 -11.32 -22.03
C LYS A 63 7.80 -12.78 -21.82
N LYS A 64 6.95 -13.26 -22.74
CA LYS A 64 6.67 -14.69 -22.94
C LYS A 64 7.89 -15.43 -23.48
#